data_AF-A0A377W6C4-F1
#
_entry.id   AF-A0A377W6C4-F1
#
_cell.length_a   1.000
_cell.length_b   1.000
_cell.length_c   1.000
_cell.angle_alpha   90.00
_cell.angle_beta   90.00
_cell.angle_gamma   90.00
#
_symmetry.space_group_name_H-M   'P 1'
#
loop_
_entity.id
_entity.type
_entity.pdbx_description
1 polymer ?
#
loop_
_entity_poly.entity_id
_entity_poly.type
_entity_poly.pdbx_seq_one_letter_code
_entity_poly.pdbx_strand_id
1 'polypeptide(L)'
;MKKNTLAALILTTLAAGQLASLQAHAAGQLNVWEDIKKSAGIKTAVSDFEKQYNVKVNLQEMPYAQQLEKLRLDGPAGIGPDVLVIPNDQLGGAVVQGLLSPLSVDQAKQDAFTPASINAFRMDNALYGIPKAVETLVLIYNKDLIDKPLDSLQAWLDYSKTQREQNKYGLLAKFDQIYYSWGAIGPMGGYIFAKNDSGGFNPQQVGLIPPAPWKPSPS
;
A
#
# COMPACT_ATOMS: atom_id res chain seq x y z
N MET A 1 -13.15 66.01 -31.76
CA MET A 1 -12.01 65.25 -31.18
C MET A 1 -12.46 64.73 -29.82
N LYS A 2 -13.20 63.62 -29.72
CA LYS A 2 -12.75 62.23 -29.45
C LYS A 2 -11.54 62.08 -28.50
N LYS A 3 -11.82 61.61 -27.26
CA LYS A 3 -11.10 60.60 -26.44
C LYS A 3 -11.62 60.72 -24.97
N ASN A 4 -12.55 59.86 -24.53
CA ASN A 4 -12.40 58.52 -23.94
C ASN A 4 -12.04 58.53 -22.44
N THR A 5 -13.04 58.29 -21.59
CA THR A 5 -12.87 57.47 -20.37
C THR A 5 -14.17 56.70 -20.14
N LEU A 6 -14.12 55.38 -20.38
CA LEU A 6 -15.15 54.44 -19.96
C LEU A 6 -15.04 54.27 -18.44
N ALA A 7 -16.11 54.58 -17.74
CA ALA A 7 -16.42 54.03 -16.42
C ALA A 7 -17.90 53.64 -16.45
N ALA A 8 -18.17 52.35 -16.66
CA ALA A 8 -19.51 51.80 -16.51
C ALA A 8 -19.53 50.90 -15.28
N LEU A 9 -20.25 51.38 -14.29
CA LEU A 9 -20.52 50.79 -13.00
C LEU A 9 -21.66 49.76 -13.16
N ILE A 10 -21.38 48.52 -12.73
CA ILE A 10 -22.27 47.56 -12.05
C ILE A 10 -23.68 47.32 -12.63
N LEU A 11 -23.91 46.07 -13.07
CA LEU A 11 -25.17 45.37 -12.79
C LEU A 11 -24.88 43.94 -12.34
N THR A 12 -24.85 43.79 -11.02
CA THR A 12 -25.12 42.54 -10.29
C THR A 12 -26.55 42.08 -10.58
N THR A 13 -26.71 40.91 -11.21
CA THR A 13 -27.80 39.93 -10.98
C THR A 13 -27.67 38.73 -11.93
N LEU A 14 -27.02 37.66 -11.48
CA LEU A 14 -27.48 36.30 -11.79
C LEU A 14 -26.99 35.33 -10.71
N ALA A 15 -27.59 35.46 -9.51
CA ALA A 15 -27.69 34.34 -8.60
C ALA A 15 -28.85 33.43 -9.07
N ALA A 16 -28.72 32.14 -8.76
CA ALA A 16 -29.69 31.06 -8.98
C ALA A 16 -29.69 30.46 -10.38
N GLY A 17 -28.86 29.44 -10.59
CA GLY A 17 -29.01 28.57 -11.77
C GLY A 17 -27.89 27.62 -12.11
N GLN A 18 -26.96 27.29 -11.20
CA GLN A 18 -25.97 26.22 -11.47
C GLN A 18 -25.42 25.60 -10.18
N LEU A 19 -26.30 25.38 -9.21
CA LEU A 19 -26.21 24.15 -8.42
C LEU A 19 -26.86 23.06 -9.29
N ALA A 20 -26.17 22.67 -10.37
CA ALA A 20 -26.35 21.32 -10.87
C ALA A 20 -25.86 20.45 -9.72
N SER A 21 -26.80 19.99 -8.92
CA SER A 21 -26.62 18.80 -8.11
C SER A 21 -25.98 17.78 -9.04
N LEU A 22 -24.70 17.48 -8.79
CA LEU A 22 -24.14 16.19 -9.13
C LEU A 22 -24.94 15.19 -8.30
N GLN A 23 -26.17 14.91 -8.74
CA GLN A 23 -26.71 13.58 -8.61
C GLN A 23 -25.75 12.75 -9.45
N ALA A 24 -24.68 12.29 -8.82
CA ALA A 24 -24.00 11.09 -9.25
C ALA A 24 -25.14 10.12 -9.53
N HIS A 25 -25.35 9.82 -10.81
CA HIS A 25 -26.17 8.69 -11.18
C HIS A 25 -25.61 7.56 -10.34
N ALA A 26 -26.38 7.07 -9.36
CA ALA A 26 -25.99 5.92 -8.59
C ALA A 26 -25.80 4.84 -9.65
N ALA A 27 -24.54 4.54 -9.98
CA ALA A 27 -24.24 3.38 -10.78
C ALA A 27 -24.92 2.24 -10.03
N GLY A 28 -25.91 1.59 -10.65
CA GLY A 28 -26.60 0.45 -10.04
C GLY A 28 -25.65 -0.74 -9.79
N GLN A 29 -24.36 -0.53 -10.04
CA GLN A 29 -23.27 -1.47 -9.85
C GLN A 29 -22.02 -0.77 -9.31
N LEU A 30 -21.31 -1.43 -8.40
CA LEU A 30 -19.98 -1.13 -7.91
C LEU A 30 -19.03 -2.25 -8.39
N ASN A 31 -18.02 -1.92 -9.18
CA ASN A 31 -16.99 -2.84 -9.62
C ASN A 31 -15.85 -2.90 -8.59
N VAL A 32 -15.56 -4.10 -8.09
CA VAL A 32 -14.55 -4.30 -7.04
C VAL A 32 -13.53 -5.33 -7.49
N TRP A 33 -12.26 -4.96 -7.48
CA TRP A 33 -11.15 -5.89 -7.67
C TRP A 33 -10.63 -6.38 -6.31
N GLU A 34 -10.58 -7.70 -6.15
CA GLU A 34 -10.12 -8.37 -4.93
C GLU A 34 -9.03 -9.39 -5.29
N ASP A 35 -8.21 -9.75 -4.30
CA ASP A 35 -7.18 -10.75 -4.52
C ASP A 35 -7.77 -12.15 -4.80
N ILE A 36 -6.98 -12.98 -5.47
CA ILE A 36 -7.35 -14.35 -5.80
C ILE A 36 -7.73 -15.13 -4.53
N LYS A 37 -8.90 -15.78 -4.57
CA LYS A 37 -9.47 -16.59 -3.48
C LYS A 37 -9.78 -15.81 -2.20
N LYS A 38 -9.86 -14.47 -2.24
CA LYS A 38 -10.19 -13.65 -1.07
C LYS A 38 -11.64 -13.14 -1.05
N SER A 39 -12.39 -13.23 -2.15
CA SER A 39 -13.79 -12.76 -2.22
C SER A 39 -14.71 -13.45 -1.23
N ALA A 40 -14.44 -14.72 -0.89
CA ALA A 40 -15.21 -15.45 0.10
C ALA A 40 -15.20 -14.76 1.48
N GLY A 41 -14.11 -14.08 1.84
CA GLY A 41 -13.96 -13.38 3.12
C GLY A 41 -14.81 -12.11 3.26
N ILE A 42 -15.23 -11.51 2.14
CA ILE A 42 -16.03 -10.27 2.12
C ILE A 42 -17.48 -10.51 1.68
N LYS A 43 -17.88 -11.76 1.43
CA LYS A 43 -19.21 -12.10 0.88
C LYS A 43 -20.37 -11.54 1.71
N THR A 44 -20.28 -11.62 3.04
CA THR A 44 -21.31 -11.07 3.93
C THR A 44 -21.39 -9.56 3.82
N ALA A 45 -20.25 -8.87 3.91
CA ALA A 45 -20.19 -7.41 3.78
C ALA A 45 -20.73 -6.92 2.44
N VAL A 46 -20.42 -7.64 1.35
CA VAL A 46 -20.98 -7.38 0.02
C VAL A 46 -22.49 -7.53 0.02
N SER A 47 -23.02 -8.66 0.53
CA SER A 47 -24.46 -8.89 0.56
C SER A 47 -25.21 -7.83 1.39
N ASP A 48 -24.63 -7.40 2.51
CA ASP A 48 -25.23 -6.37 3.36
C ASP A 48 -25.21 -5.00 2.67
N PHE A 49 -24.10 -4.67 1.99
CA PHE A 49 -23.97 -3.44 1.21
C PHE A 49 -24.98 -3.39 0.05
N GLU A 50 -25.10 -4.48 -0.71
CA GLU A 50 -26.06 -4.57 -1.82
C GLU A 50 -27.50 -4.35 -1.35
N LYS A 51 -27.89 -4.96 -0.22
CA LYS A 51 -29.24 -4.81 0.38
C LYS A 51 -29.48 -3.41 0.91
N GLN A 52 -28.49 -2.83 1.61
CA GLN A 52 -28.64 -1.55 2.26
C GLN A 52 -28.75 -0.40 1.26
N TYR A 53 -27.97 -0.46 0.18
CA TYR A 53 -27.85 0.64 -0.77
C TYR A 53 -28.53 0.37 -2.12
N ASN A 54 -29.18 -0.78 -2.28
CA ASN A 54 -29.83 -1.20 -3.53
C ASN A 54 -28.90 -1.07 -4.75
N VAL A 55 -27.70 -1.63 -4.61
CA VAL A 55 -26.62 -1.60 -5.60
C VAL A 55 -26.12 -3.03 -5.81
N LYS A 56 -25.62 -3.34 -7.01
CA LYS A 56 -24.95 -4.62 -7.28
C LYS A 56 -23.44 -4.50 -7.07
N VAL A 57 -22.79 -5.46 -6.44
CA VAL A 57 -21.33 -5.49 -6.36
C VAL A 57 -20.79 -6.53 -7.33
N ASN A 58 -20.05 -6.08 -8.33
CA ASN A 58 -19.37 -6.94 -9.29
C ASN A 58 -17.94 -7.19 -8.83
N LEU A 59 -17.72 -8.31 -8.14
CA LEU A 59 -16.41 -8.75 -7.69
C LEU A 59 -15.63 -9.45 -8.80
N GLN A 60 -14.38 -9.03 -9.00
CA GLN A 60 -13.44 -9.68 -9.91
C GLN A 60 -12.16 -10.03 -9.15
N GLU A 61 -11.81 -11.31 -9.14
CA GLU A 61 -10.57 -11.78 -8.52
C GLU A 61 -9.40 -11.74 -9.50
N MET A 62 -8.30 -11.13 -9.08
CA MET A 62 -7.04 -11.14 -9.80
C MET A 62 -5.88 -10.87 -8.81
N PRO A 63 -4.63 -11.23 -9.14
CA PRO A 63 -3.53 -11.05 -8.21
C PRO A 63 -3.43 -9.59 -7.78
N TYR A 64 -3.55 -9.30 -6.49
CA TYR A 64 -3.61 -7.90 -6.01
C TYR A 64 -2.38 -7.08 -6.40
N ALA A 65 -1.20 -7.72 -6.45
CA ALA A 65 0.04 -7.11 -6.91
C ALA A 65 0.00 -6.64 -8.38
N GLN A 66 -0.93 -7.15 -9.20
CA GLN A 66 -1.10 -6.78 -10.61
C GLN A 66 -2.27 -5.80 -10.84
N GLN A 67 -3.12 -5.58 -9.84
CA GLN A 67 -4.30 -4.74 -9.98
C GLN A 67 -3.95 -3.31 -10.38
N LEU A 68 -2.87 -2.73 -9.82
CA LEU A 68 -2.50 -1.36 -10.15
C LEU A 68 -2.00 -1.20 -11.59
N GLU A 69 -1.22 -2.14 -12.12
CA GLU A 69 -0.78 -2.07 -13.53
C GLU A 69 -1.96 -2.25 -14.48
N LYS A 70 -2.91 -3.14 -14.15
CA LYS A 70 -4.15 -3.26 -14.91
C LYS A 70 -4.95 -1.96 -14.87
N LEU A 71 -5.07 -1.32 -13.71
CA LEU A 71 -5.75 -0.03 -13.58
C LEU A 71 -5.06 1.05 -14.42
N ARG A 72 -3.74 1.04 -14.55
CA ARG A 72 -3.00 1.98 -15.40
C ARG A 72 -3.37 1.86 -16.88
N LEU A 73 -3.69 0.65 -17.35
CA LEU A 73 -4.10 0.37 -18.72
C LEU A 73 -5.60 0.65 -18.94
N ASP A 74 -6.42 0.20 -18.00
CA ASP A 74 -7.89 0.16 -18.12
C ASP A 74 -8.58 1.44 -17.62
N GLY A 75 -7.95 2.14 -16.67
CA GLY A 75 -8.47 3.35 -16.03
C GLY A 75 -8.79 4.46 -17.04
N PRO A 76 -7.85 4.85 -17.93
CA PRO A 76 -8.10 5.88 -18.94
C PRO A 76 -9.23 5.53 -19.92
N ALA A 77 -9.48 4.24 -20.13
CA ALA A 77 -10.57 3.74 -20.97
C ALA A 77 -11.92 3.62 -20.23
N GLY A 78 -11.97 3.96 -18.94
CA GLY A 78 -13.19 3.92 -18.13
C GLY A 78 -13.67 2.51 -17.76
N ILE A 79 -12.79 1.51 -17.88
CA ILE A 79 -13.10 0.08 -17.61
C ILE A 79 -12.40 -0.45 -16.34
N GLY A 80 -11.84 0.45 -15.54
CA GLY A 80 -11.27 0.13 -14.22
C GLY A 80 -12.33 -0.19 -13.15
N PRO A 81 -11.91 -0.63 -11.96
CA PRO A 81 -12.80 -0.83 -10.83
C PRO A 81 -13.15 0.50 -10.16
N ASP A 82 -14.19 0.49 -9.35
CA ASP A 82 -14.49 1.56 -8.40
C ASP A 82 -13.68 1.40 -7.10
N VAL A 83 -13.41 0.15 -6.70
CA VAL A 83 -12.61 -0.19 -5.53
C VAL A 83 -11.62 -1.30 -5.87
N LEU A 84 -10.37 -1.18 -5.44
CA LEU A 84 -9.32 -2.17 -5.65
C LEU A 84 -8.48 -2.37 -4.40
N VAL A 85 -7.72 -3.46 -4.38
CA VAL A 85 -6.78 -3.78 -3.30
C VAL A 85 -5.37 -3.66 -3.84
N ILE A 86 -4.55 -2.81 -3.21
CA ILE A 86 -3.13 -2.65 -3.55
C ILE A 86 -2.26 -2.86 -2.31
N PRO A 87 -1.01 -3.33 -2.49
CA PRO A 87 -0.02 -3.22 -1.44
C PRO A 87 0.34 -1.74 -1.20
N ASN A 88 0.60 -1.37 0.05
CA ASN A 88 0.74 0.04 0.43
C ASN A 88 2.01 0.71 -0.15
N ASP A 89 3.05 -0.05 -0.48
CA ASP A 89 4.27 0.46 -1.11
C ASP A 89 4.03 1.00 -2.53
N GLN A 90 2.94 0.58 -3.18
CA GLN A 90 2.55 1.06 -4.50
C GLN A 90 1.72 2.36 -4.46
N LEU A 91 1.31 2.80 -3.26
CA LEU A 91 0.45 3.98 -3.10
C LEU A 91 1.06 5.24 -3.73
N GLY A 92 2.33 5.54 -3.43
CA GLY A 92 2.95 6.79 -3.86
C GLY A 92 2.95 6.93 -5.39
N GLY A 93 3.30 5.85 -6.09
CA GLY A 93 3.24 5.82 -7.56
C GLY A 93 1.82 5.97 -8.10
N ALA A 94 0.85 5.29 -7.48
CA ALA A 94 -0.57 5.36 -7.87
C ALA A 94 -1.15 6.78 -7.74
N VAL A 95 -0.82 7.48 -6.65
CA VAL A 95 -1.27 8.86 -6.40
C VAL A 95 -0.65 9.84 -7.40
N VAL A 96 0.67 9.75 -7.64
CA VAL A 96 1.37 10.60 -8.62
C VAL A 96 0.80 10.41 -10.04
N GLN A 97 0.41 9.18 -10.38
CA GLN A 97 -0.22 8.87 -11.67
C GLN A 97 -1.70 9.25 -11.76
N GLY A 98 -2.31 9.75 -10.67
CA GLY A 98 -3.73 10.12 -10.64
C GLY A 98 -4.69 8.94 -10.67
N LEU A 99 -4.24 7.74 -10.30
CA LEU A 99 -5.05 6.52 -10.34
C LEU A 99 -5.98 6.36 -9.13
N LEU A 100 -5.70 7.07 -8.03
CA LEU A 100 -6.46 6.97 -6.78
C LEU A 100 -7.04 8.33 -6.40
N SER A 101 -8.28 8.32 -5.93
CA SER A 101 -8.94 9.50 -5.37
C SER A 101 -8.70 9.56 -3.85
N PRO A 102 -8.53 10.77 -3.28
CA PRO A 102 -8.45 10.92 -1.83
C PRO A 102 -9.80 10.54 -1.19
N LEU A 103 -9.73 9.99 0.01
CA LEU A 103 -10.87 9.56 0.81
C LEU A 103 -11.13 10.55 1.94
N SER A 104 -12.41 10.86 2.15
CA SER A 104 -12.89 11.55 3.35
C SER A 104 -13.55 10.55 4.28
N VAL A 105 -12.91 10.29 5.42
CA VAL A 105 -13.38 9.30 6.41
C VAL A 105 -13.38 9.94 7.79
N ASP A 106 -14.48 9.77 8.52
CA ASP A 106 -14.63 10.31 9.89
C ASP A 106 -13.49 9.86 10.80
N GLN A 107 -12.98 10.77 11.64
CA GLN A 107 -11.85 10.47 12.53
C GLN A 107 -12.11 9.23 13.40
N ALA A 108 -13.32 9.09 13.95
CA ALA A 108 -13.72 7.94 14.76
C ALA A 108 -13.58 6.59 14.03
N LYS A 109 -13.75 6.55 12.70
CA LYS A 109 -13.52 5.34 11.89
C LYS A 109 -12.03 5.10 11.65
N GLN A 110 -11.25 6.16 11.51
CA GLN A 110 -9.80 6.06 11.38
C GLN A 110 -9.15 5.57 12.67
N ASP A 111 -9.66 5.99 13.82
CA ASP A 111 -9.16 5.60 15.16
C ASP A 111 -9.35 4.11 15.47
N ALA A 112 -10.17 3.40 14.67
CA ALA A 112 -10.28 1.94 14.75
C ALA A 112 -9.05 1.19 14.19
N PHE A 113 -8.14 1.90 13.50
CA PHE A 113 -6.92 1.34 12.94
C PHE A 113 -5.69 1.74 13.75
N THR A 114 -4.64 0.92 13.70
CA THR A 114 -3.36 1.31 14.29
C THR A 114 -2.77 2.51 13.54
N PRO A 115 -2.07 3.44 14.21
CA PRO A 115 -1.45 4.59 13.56
C PRO A 115 -0.54 4.21 12.39
N ALA A 116 0.24 3.14 12.53
CA ALA A 116 1.11 2.65 11.46
C ALA A 116 0.31 2.22 10.22
N SER A 117 -0.77 1.46 10.40
CA SER A 117 -1.56 0.94 9.28
C SER A 117 -2.29 2.04 8.50
N ILE A 118 -2.96 2.98 9.18
CA ILE A 118 -3.71 4.04 8.49
C ILE A 118 -2.77 5.04 7.82
N ASN A 119 -1.61 5.33 8.43
CA ASN A 119 -0.60 6.22 7.85
C ASN A 119 0.09 5.61 6.62
N ALA A 120 0.12 4.28 6.49
CA ALA A 120 0.64 3.60 5.31
C ALA A 120 -0.16 3.90 4.02
N PHE A 121 -1.39 4.39 4.16
CA PHE A 121 -2.27 4.81 3.05
C PHE A 121 -2.40 6.33 2.92
N ARG A 122 -1.46 7.10 3.49
CA ARG A 122 -1.41 8.56 3.39
C ARG A 122 -0.28 9.04 2.48
N MET A 123 -0.56 10.12 1.75
CA MET A 123 0.43 10.90 1.00
C MET A 123 0.05 12.37 1.11
N ASP A 124 1.03 13.24 1.39
CA ASP A 124 0.81 14.70 1.54
C ASP A 124 -0.36 15.05 2.49
N ASN A 125 -0.44 14.33 3.61
CA ASN A 125 -1.48 14.45 4.63
C ASN A 125 -2.91 14.07 4.19
N ALA A 126 -3.12 13.64 2.94
CA ALA A 126 -4.37 13.09 2.46
C ALA A 126 -4.40 11.56 2.61
N LEU A 127 -5.59 11.00 2.89
CA LEU A 127 -5.83 9.56 2.97
C LEU A 127 -6.31 9.04 1.61
N TYR A 128 -5.77 7.93 1.12
CA TYR A 128 -6.10 7.38 -0.20
C TYR A 128 -6.60 5.94 -0.16
N GLY A 129 -6.57 5.30 1.01
CA GLY A 129 -6.99 3.92 1.19
C GLY A 129 -7.31 3.61 2.63
N ILE A 130 -8.00 2.50 2.85
CA ILE A 130 -8.34 1.98 4.18
C ILE A 130 -7.61 0.66 4.40
N PRO A 131 -6.90 0.47 5.53
CA PRO A 131 -6.20 -0.78 5.79
C PRO A 131 -7.17 -1.96 5.84
N LYS A 132 -6.93 -2.96 5.00
CA LYS A 132 -7.71 -4.21 4.97
C LYS A 132 -7.05 -5.32 5.80
N ALA A 133 -5.74 -5.44 5.69
CA ALA A 133 -4.93 -6.43 6.39
C ALA A 133 -3.53 -5.86 6.64
N VAL A 134 -2.88 -6.36 7.69
CA VAL A 134 -1.47 -6.10 7.98
C VAL A 134 -0.75 -7.44 7.91
N GLU A 135 0.31 -7.49 7.11
CA GLU A 135 1.11 -8.70 6.90
C GLU A 135 2.58 -8.40 7.20
N THR A 136 3.28 -9.39 7.75
CA THR A 136 4.71 -9.29 8.05
C THR A 136 5.37 -10.66 7.91
N LEU A 137 6.68 -10.64 7.68
CA LEU A 137 7.48 -11.85 7.69
C LEU A 137 7.60 -12.41 9.11
N VAL A 138 7.52 -13.73 9.21
CA VAL A 138 7.71 -14.47 10.47
C VAL A 138 8.73 -15.57 10.27
N LEU A 139 9.46 -15.89 11.33
CA LEU A 139 10.32 -17.06 11.36
C LEU A 139 9.47 -18.29 11.71
N ILE A 140 9.46 -19.28 10.82
CA ILE A 140 8.84 -20.58 11.05
C ILE A 140 9.97 -21.57 11.33
N TYR A 141 9.87 -22.33 12.43
CA TYR A 141 10.87 -23.33 12.81
C TYR A 141 10.21 -24.68 13.12
N ASN A 142 10.94 -25.76 12.86
CA ASN A 142 10.50 -27.11 13.19
C ASN A 142 10.97 -27.47 14.62
N LYS A 143 10.01 -27.74 15.51
CA LYS A 143 10.26 -28.10 16.91
C LYS A 143 10.97 -29.44 17.09
N ASP A 144 10.85 -30.35 16.12
CA ASP A 144 11.56 -31.64 16.14
C ASP A 144 13.07 -31.48 15.87
N LEU A 145 13.48 -30.31 15.36
CA LEU A 145 14.88 -30.00 15.05
C LEU A 145 15.52 -29.07 16.09
N ILE A 146 14.77 -28.08 16.58
CA ILE A 146 15.19 -27.16 17.63
C ILE A 146 14.02 -26.82 18.56
N ASP A 147 14.27 -26.81 19.88
CA ASP A 147 13.21 -26.55 20.87
C ASP A 147 12.73 -25.08 20.87
N LYS A 148 13.63 -24.16 20.52
CA LYS A 148 13.36 -22.72 20.44
C LYS A 148 14.12 -22.07 19.28
N PRO A 149 13.64 -20.93 18.73
CA PRO A 149 14.40 -20.17 17.75
C PRO A 149 15.78 -19.76 18.25
N LEU A 150 16.76 -19.71 17.35
CA LEU A 150 18.10 -19.22 17.67
C LEU A 150 18.11 -17.69 17.70
N ASP A 151 18.89 -17.12 18.62
CA ASP A 151 18.82 -15.71 19.01
C ASP A 151 19.49 -14.74 18.02
N SER A 152 20.21 -15.24 17.01
CA SER A 152 20.90 -14.38 16.04
C SER A 152 21.08 -15.06 14.67
N LEU A 153 21.27 -14.24 13.63
CA LEU A 153 21.60 -14.74 12.29
C LEU A 153 22.92 -15.53 12.27
N GLN A 154 23.89 -15.14 13.11
CA GLN A 154 25.14 -15.89 13.27
C GLN A 154 24.90 -17.29 13.85
N ALA A 155 24.06 -17.40 14.88
CA ALA A 155 23.69 -18.71 15.43
C ALA A 155 22.95 -19.57 14.38
N TRP A 156 22.08 -18.96 13.57
CA TRP A 156 21.44 -19.65 12.43
C TRP A 156 22.43 -20.09 11.35
N LEU A 157 23.46 -19.30 11.06
CA LEU A 157 24.53 -19.67 10.14
C LEU A 157 25.33 -20.86 10.66
N ASP A 158 25.74 -20.83 11.92
CA ASP A 158 26.54 -21.91 12.51
C ASP A 158 25.72 -23.20 12.62
N TYR A 159 24.45 -23.11 13.02
CA TYR A 159 23.52 -24.23 12.96
C TYR A 159 23.37 -24.79 11.54
N SER A 160 23.27 -23.92 10.52
CA SER A 160 23.17 -24.34 9.12
C SER A 160 24.40 -25.09 8.64
N LYS A 161 25.61 -24.71 9.07
CA LYS A 161 26.85 -25.44 8.77
C LYS A 161 26.82 -26.85 9.35
N THR A 162 26.45 -26.98 10.63
CA THR A 162 26.32 -28.30 11.29
C THR A 162 25.25 -29.17 10.64
N GLN A 163 24.09 -28.61 10.29
CA GLN A 163 23.05 -29.37 9.58
C GLN A 163 23.54 -29.88 8.22
N ARG A 164 24.41 -29.11 7.54
CA ARG A 164 24.92 -29.47 6.22
C ARG A 164 25.81 -30.72 6.24
N GLU A 165 26.56 -30.93 7.31
CA GLU A 165 27.36 -32.16 7.53
C GLU A 165 26.47 -33.41 7.57
N GLN A 166 25.22 -33.29 8.03
CA GLN A 166 24.23 -34.38 8.10
C GLN A 166 23.30 -34.45 6.88
N ASN A 167 23.67 -33.75 5.82
CA ASN A 167 22.85 -33.54 4.65
C ASN A 167 21.51 -32.79 4.83
N LYS A 168 21.34 -31.99 5.89
CA LYS A 168 20.13 -31.21 6.20
C LYS A 168 20.32 -29.69 6.06
N TYR A 169 19.24 -28.93 6.01
CA TYR A 169 19.26 -27.47 5.94
C TYR A 169 18.92 -26.85 7.30
N GLY A 170 19.63 -25.77 7.67
CA GLY A 170 19.35 -25.01 8.89
C GLY A 170 18.32 -23.91 8.68
N LEU A 171 18.78 -22.72 8.26
CA LEU A 171 17.92 -21.61 7.85
C LEU A 171 17.77 -21.57 6.32
N LEU A 172 16.53 -21.57 5.84
CA LEU A 172 16.21 -21.33 4.43
C LEU A 172 15.32 -20.10 4.32
N ALA A 173 15.74 -19.16 3.48
CA ALA A 173 14.98 -17.96 3.12
C ALA A 173 15.38 -17.50 1.71
N LYS A 174 14.52 -16.71 1.07
CA LYS A 174 14.78 -16.08 -0.23
C LYS A 174 15.70 -14.87 -0.09
N PHE A 175 16.94 -15.09 0.31
CA PHE A 175 17.92 -14.01 0.54
C PHE A 175 18.33 -13.27 -0.75
N ASP A 176 17.93 -13.77 -1.91
CA ASP A 176 18.05 -13.14 -3.22
C ASP A 176 16.97 -12.07 -3.49
N GLN A 177 15.98 -11.93 -2.62
CA GLN A 177 14.90 -10.94 -2.75
C GLN A 177 14.87 -10.00 -1.54
N ILE A 178 15.03 -8.70 -1.81
CA ILE A 178 15.19 -7.67 -0.76
C ILE A 178 14.08 -7.69 0.29
N TYR A 179 12.83 -7.97 -0.11
CA TYR A 179 11.69 -8.10 0.80
C TYR A 179 11.96 -9.12 1.92
N TYR A 180 12.47 -10.30 1.57
CA TYR A 180 12.77 -11.38 2.52
C TYR A 180 14.10 -11.16 3.24
N SER A 181 15.10 -10.60 2.56
CA SER A 181 16.41 -10.27 3.14
C SER A 181 16.35 -9.11 4.12
N TRP A 182 15.30 -8.28 4.07
CA TRP A 182 15.17 -7.09 4.90
C TRP A 182 15.24 -7.40 6.41
N GLY A 183 14.69 -8.54 6.83
CA GLY A 183 14.76 -8.99 8.22
C GLY A 183 16.19 -9.25 8.72
N ALA A 184 17.16 -9.46 7.82
CA ALA A 184 18.57 -9.55 8.15
C ALA A 184 19.30 -8.19 8.03
N ILE A 185 18.98 -7.42 6.99
CA ILE A 185 19.69 -6.16 6.67
C ILE A 185 19.29 -5.02 7.63
N GLY A 186 18.00 -4.84 7.87
CA GLY A 186 17.47 -3.74 8.69
C GLY A 186 18.04 -3.70 10.11
N PRO A 187 18.04 -4.81 10.86
CA PRO A 187 18.62 -4.87 12.21
C PRO A 187 20.12 -4.57 12.27
N MET A 188 20.84 -4.75 11.16
CA MET A 188 22.26 -4.40 11.06
C MET A 188 22.48 -2.91 10.80
N GLY A 189 21.42 -2.09 10.76
CA GLY A 189 21.49 -0.65 10.52
C GLY A 189 21.23 -0.24 9.07
N GLY A 190 20.79 -1.17 8.21
CA GLY A 190 20.42 -0.84 6.84
C GLY A 190 19.10 -0.05 6.74
N TYR A 191 19.03 0.84 5.74
CA TYR A 191 17.82 1.61 5.38
C TYR A 191 17.66 1.69 3.85
N ILE A 192 16.42 1.70 3.34
CA ILE A 192 16.17 1.80 1.89
C ILE A 192 16.50 3.22 1.40
N PHE A 193 15.85 4.23 2.00
CA PHE A 193 16.10 5.64 1.75
C PHE A 193 16.23 6.40 3.07
N ALA A 194 17.18 7.32 3.16
CA ALA A 194 17.30 8.20 4.32
C ALA A 194 16.04 9.08 4.44
N LYS A 195 15.67 9.44 5.68
CA LYS A 195 14.65 10.46 5.89
C LYS A 195 15.21 11.84 5.54
N ASN A 196 14.37 12.71 4.99
CA ASN A 196 14.68 14.13 4.83
C ASN A 196 14.13 14.94 6.04
N ASP A 197 14.53 16.21 6.13
CA ASP A 197 14.15 17.10 7.25
C ASP A 197 12.63 17.34 7.35
N SER A 198 11.89 17.11 6.27
CA SER A 198 10.43 17.24 6.20
C SER A 198 9.69 15.94 6.53
N GLY A 199 10.41 14.88 6.96
CA GLY A 199 9.82 13.59 7.31
C GLY A 199 9.51 12.67 6.11
N GLY A 200 9.81 13.10 4.88
CA GLY A 200 9.76 12.27 3.68
C GLY A 200 11.04 11.46 3.48
N PHE A 201 11.18 10.83 2.30
CA PHE A 201 12.36 10.04 1.94
C PHE A 201 13.24 10.77 0.91
N ASN A 202 14.56 10.61 1.03
CA ASN A 202 15.53 11.08 0.04
C ASN A 202 15.95 9.92 -0.88
N PRO A 203 15.48 9.89 -2.15
CA PRO A 203 15.78 8.79 -3.07
C PRO A 203 17.25 8.72 -3.49
N GLN A 204 18.03 9.79 -3.28
CA GLN A 204 19.47 9.83 -3.60
C GLN A 204 20.35 9.26 -2.48
N GLN A 205 19.78 8.95 -1.32
CA GLN A 205 20.52 8.41 -0.18
C GLN A 205 20.02 7.02 0.18
N VAL A 206 20.70 6.02 -0.39
CA VAL A 206 20.44 4.59 -0.15
C VAL A 206 21.44 4.04 0.85
N GLY A 207 20.98 3.24 1.81
CA GLY A 207 21.80 2.75 2.93
C GLY A 207 21.70 1.24 3.14
N LEU A 208 21.84 0.45 2.09
CA LEU A 208 21.72 -1.02 2.18
C LEU A 208 22.94 -1.69 2.82
N ILE A 209 24.06 -0.98 2.90
CA ILE A 209 25.31 -1.46 3.50
C ILE A 209 25.47 -0.78 4.85
N PRO A 210 25.46 -1.52 5.97
CA PRO A 210 25.84 -0.96 7.26
C PRO A 210 27.25 -0.36 7.18
N PRO A 211 27.53 0.81 7.77
CA PRO A 211 28.91 1.24 7.96
C PRO A 211 29.66 0.12 8.72
N ALA A 212 30.69 -0.44 8.09
CA ALA A 212 31.32 -1.72 8.44
C ALA A 212 31.85 -1.77 9.90
N PRO A 213 32.00 -3.00 10.46
CA PRO A 213 33.20 -3.76 10.13
C PRO A 213 32.88 -5.23 9.81
N TRP A 214 32.25 -5.52 8.67
CA TRP A 214 32.32 -6.87 8.13
C TRP A 214 33.72 -7.06 7.52
N LYS A 215 34.64 -7.66 8.28
CA LYS A 215 35.87 -8.23 7.72
C LYS A 215 35.55 -9.64 7.26
N PRO A 216 35.65 -9.97 5.95
CA PRO A 216 35.63 -11.37 5.54
C PRO A 216 36.78 -12.09 6.25
N SER A 217 36.50 -13.28 6.79
CA SER A 217 37.55 -14.17 7.30
C SER A 217 38.54 -14.43 6.16
N PRO A 218 39.86 -14.26 6.38
CA PRO A 218 40.83 -14.69 5.39
C PRO A 218 40.66 -16.20 5.17
N SER A 219 40.60 -16.58 3.89
CA SER A 219 40.63 -17.96 3.39
C SER A 219 41.88 -18.69 3.82
#